data_AF-A0A925VGM0-F1
#
_entry.id   AF-A0A925VGM0-F1
#
_cell.length_a   1.000
_cell.length_b   1.000
_cell.length_c   1.000
_cell.angle_alpha   90.00
_cell.angle_beta   90.00
_cell.angle_gamma   90.00
#
_symmetry.space_group_name_H-M   'P 1'
#
loop_
_entity.id
_entity.type
_entity.pdbx_description
1 polymer ?
#
loop_
_entity_poly.entity_id
_entity_poly.type
_entity_poly.pdbx_seq_one_letter_code
_entity_poly.pdbx_strand_id
1 'polypeptide(L)'
;PRFLPFNPELRIVPPVAEGDDFYKRTYYGSPDDWRMIETDWLRSSAGLALNLAADTNNTSLVLAIELVSSGKVLLFTGDAQVGNWLSWRKLPWPASADSQDPNLTWRDDLLRRTVFYKVGHHGSENATLSVNGLKLMTGDNLVAMIPLNMAMAKNIWDTKDWPHPPLLRELLKYTRGRVIVADPTDTLPTPEQWLEMEKNLRDDEKHDRAKVIEIQKNTFTIKDTHIDYEMSG
;
A
#
# COMPACT_ATOMS: atom_id res chain seq x y z
N PRO A 1 -17.54 -14.07 -24.75
CA PRO A 1 -17.16 -12.65 -24.81
C PRO A 1 -16.62 -12.17 -23.45
N ARG A 2 -15.32 -12.39 -23.19
CA ARG A 2 -14.73 -12.12 -21.87
C ARG A 2 -13.75 -10.95 -21.98
N PHE A 3 -13.98 -9.95 -21.13
CA PHE A 3 -13.16 -8.77 -20.85
C PHE A 3 -13.30 -7.60 -21.82
N LEU A 4 -14.21 -6.68 -21.47
CA LEU A 4 -14.18 -5.28 -21.89
C LEU A 4 -13.97 -4.44 -20.62
N PRO A 5 -13.07 -3.44 -20.62
CA PRO A 5 -12.57 -2.78 -19.40
C PRO A 5 -13.60 -1.91 -18.66
N PHE A 6 -14.75 -1.63 -19.28
CA PHE A 6 -15.80 -0.78 -18.72
C PHE A 6 -17.13 -1.51 -18.60
N ASN A 7 -17.92 -1.13 -17.60
CA ASN A 7 -19.31 -1.57 -17.40
C ASN A 7 -20.11 -1.37 -18.71
N PRO A 8 -20.98 -2.32 -19.12
CA PRO A 8 -21.86 -2.17 -20.28
C PRO A 8 -22.58 -0.81 -20.41
N GLU A 9 -22.93 -0.17 -19.31
CA GLU A 9 -23.60 1.15 -19.32
C GLU A 9 -22.66 2.31 -19.65
N LEU A 10 -21.35 2.14 -19.47
CA LEU A 10 -20.32 3.17 -19.65
C LEU A 10 -19.48 2.95 -20.91
N ARG A 11 -19.92 2.09 -21.83
CA ARG A 11 -19.17 1.76 -23.05
C ARG A 11 -20.02 1.94 -24.30
N ILE A 12 -19.37 2.37 -25.37
CA ILE A 12 -19.91 2.35 -26.73
C ILE A 12 -19.26 1.18 -27.46
N VAL A 13 -20.08 0.32 -28.08
CA VAL A 13 -19.57 -0.82 -28.86
C VAL A 13 -19.22 -0.37 -30.28
N PRO A 14 -18.21 -0.98 -30.94
CA PRO A 14 -17.71 -0.50 -32.23
C PRO A 14 -18.80 -0.27 -33.30
N PRO A 15 -19.79 -1.15 -33.49
CA PRO A 15 -20.84 -0.92 -34.49
C PRO A 15 -21.71 0.32 -34.22
N VAL A 16 -21.85 0.72 -32.94
CA VAL A 16 -22.59 1.93 -32.54
C VAL A 16 -21.72 3.17 -32.76
N ALA A 17 -20.42 3.09 -32.44
CA ALA A 17 -19.47 4.18 -32.67
C ALA A 17 -19.25 4.45 -34.17
N GLU A 18 -19.16 3.42 -34.99
CA GLU A 18 -19.00 3.53 -36.45
C GLU A 18 -20.20 4.22 -37.12
N GLY A 19 -21.39 4.13 -36.51
CA GLY A 19 -22.61 4.77 -37.00
C GLY A 19 -22.73 6.25 -36.64
N ASP A 20 -21.97 6.72 -35.64
CA ASP A 20 -22.08 8.05 -35.07
C ASP A 20 -21.14 9.06 -35.74
N ASP A 21 -21.67 10.23 -36.10
CA ASP A 21 -20.95 11.22 -36.91
C ASP A 21 -19.77 11.87 -36.18
N PHE A 22 -19.79 11.93 -34.85
CA PHE A 22 -18.66 12.43 -34.06
C PHE A 22 -17.47 11.47 -34.18
N TYR A 23 -17.69 10.17 -34.00
CA TYR A 23 -16.64 9.16 -34.05
C TYR A 23 -16.16 8.88 -35.48
N LYS A 24 -17.05 8.92 -36.47
CA LYS A 24 -16.65 8.88 -37.90
C LYS A 24 -15.66 9.98 -38.22
N ARG A 25 -15.89 11.20 -37.73
CA ARG A 25 -15.01 12.35 -38.02
C ARG A 25 -13.71 12.32 -37.23
N THR A 26 -13.75 11.90 -35.97
CA THR A 26 -12.63 12.09 -35.02
C THR A 26 -11.78 10.85 -34.79
N TYR A 27 -12.37 9.65 -34.91
CA TYR A 27 -11.72 8.38 -34.61
C TYR A 27 -11.49 7.52 -35.87
N TYR A 28 -12.48 7.40 -36.76
CA TYR A 28 -12.41 6.52 -37.95
C TYR A 28 -12.04 7.22 -39.27
N GLY A 29 -12.13 8.55 -39.32
CA GLY A 29 -11.93 9.34 -40.54
C GLY A 29 -10.71 10.25 -40.49
N SER A 30 -9.89 10.15 -39.44
CA SER A 30 -8.65 10.91 -39.30
C SER A 30 -7.52 10.16 -40.02
N PRO A 31 -6.58 10.83 -40.71
CA PRO A 31 -5.35 10.20 -41.23
C PRO A 31 -4.42 9.64 -40.13
N ASP A 32 -4.79 9.82 -38.86
CA ASP A 32 -4.09 9.30 -37.69
C ASP A 32 -4.54 7.87 -37.29
N ASP A 33 -4.67 6.95 -38.24
CA ASP A 33 -5.07 5.55 -37.96
C ASP A 33 -4.18 4.88 -36.89
N TRP A 34 -2.93 5.36 -36.74
CA TRP A 34 -1.98 4.96 -35.69
C TRP A 34 -2.43 5.28 -34.25
N ARG A 35 -3.45 6.14 -34.07
CA ARG A 35 -4.05 6.46 -32.76
C ARG A 35 -5.16 5.49 -32.35
N MET A 36 -5.60 4.62 -33.25
CA MET A 36 -6.62 3.62 -32.94
C MET A 36 -6.00 2.50 -32.10
N ILE A 37 -6.63 2.17 -30.97
CA ILE A 37 -6.24 1.04 -30.14
C ILE A 37 -7.12 -0.14 -30.56
N GLU A 38 -6.65 -0.90 -31.56
CA GLU A 38 -7.39 -2.05 -32.08
C GLU A 38 -7.51 -3.19 -31.04
N THR A 39 -8.56 -4.00 -31.20
CA THR A 39 -8.92 -5.06 -30.23
C THR A 39 -7.82 -6.10 -29.99
N ASP A 40 -6.87 -6.26 -30.90
CA ASP A 40 -5.78 -7.23 -30.77
C ASP A 40 -4.74 -6.83 -29.72
N TRP A 41 -4.45 -5.53 -29.58
CA TRP A 41 -3.57 -5.03 -28.51
C TRP A 41 -4.25 -5.13 -27.15
N LEU A 42 -5.55 -4.85 -27.06
CA LEU A 42 -6.31 -4.92 -25.81
C LEU A 42 -6.41 -6.35 -25.26
N ARG A 43 -6.55 -7.35 -26.14
CA ARG A 43 -6.65 -8.77 -25.74
C ARG A 43 -5.32 -9.32 -25.23
N SER A 44 -4.22 -9.02 -25.90
CA SER A 44 -2.89 -9.47 -25.44
C SER A 44 -2.40 -8.66 -24.25
N SER A 45 -2.62 -7.34 -24.22
CA SER A 45 -2.15 -6.47 -23.14
C SER A 45 -2.96 -6.62 -21.86
N ALA A 46 -4.27 -6.88 -21.90
CA ALA A 46 -5.03 -7.14 -20.67
C ALA A 46 -4.65 -8.48 -20.03
N GLY A 47 -4.52 -9.52 -20.85
CA GLY A 47 -4.02 -10.83 -20.39
C GLY A 47 -2.58 -10.75 -19.90
N LEU A 48 -1.70 -10.04 -20.62
CA LEU A 48 -0.32 -9.79 -20.20
C LEU A 48 -0.24 -8.88 -18.98
N ALA A 49 -1.07 -7.85 -18.83
CA ALA A 49 -1.08 -6.97 -17.66
C ALA A 49 -1.64 -7.66 -16.43
N LEU A 50 -2.61 -8.56 -16.58
CA LEU A 50 -3.11 -9.41 -15.50
C LEU A 50 -2.11 -10.51 -15.14
N ASN A 51 -1.46 -11.16 -16.12
CA ASN A 51 -0.40 -12.14 -15.87
C ASN A 51 0.86 -11.48 -15.34
N LEU A 52 1.22 -10.28 -15.83
CA LEU A 52 2.28 -9.45 -15.26
C LEU A 52 1.87 -9.05 -13.86
N ALA A 53 0.65 -8.57 -13.58
CA ALA A 53 0.22 -8.29 -12.21
C ALA A 53 0.26 -9.53 -11.29
N ALA A 54 -0.06 -10.73 -11.82
CA ALA A 54 -0.02 -11.99 -11.09
C ALA A 54 1.42 -12.53 -10.86
N ASP A 55 2.32 -12.37 -11.83
CA ASP A 55 3.73 -12.79 -11.76
C ASP A 55 4.69 -11.68 -11.26
N THR A 56 4.22 -10.43 -11.14
CA THR A 56 5.03 -9.26 -10.77
C THR A 56 4.57 -8.59 -9.49
N ASN A 57 4.57 -9.35 -8.41
CA ASN A 57 4.63 -8.81 -7.05
C ASN A 57 5.90 -7.97 -6.74
N ASN A 58 6.69 -7.60 -7.76
CA ASN A 58 7.93 -6.83 -7.69
C ASN A 58 7.97 -5.61 -8.63
N THR A 59 6.86 -5.18 -9.23
CA THR A 59 6.79 -3.96 -10.08
C THR A 59 6.17 -2.74 -9.40
N SER A 60 5.85 -2.84 -8.11
CA SER A 60 5.31 -1.71 -7.34
C SER A 60 6.23 -0.49 -7.35
N LEU A 61 5.68 0.63 -7.81
CA LEU A 61 6.27 1.94 -7.59
C LEU A 61 6.04 2.33 -6.13
N VAL A 62 7.12 2.67 -5.45
CA VAL A 62 7.03 3.22 -4.11
C VAL A 62 7.31 4.71 -4.13
N LEU A 63 6.44 5.46 -3.45
CA LEU A 63 6.54 6.90 -3.32
C LEU A 63 6.91 7.27 -1.88
N ALA A 64 7.91 8.15 -1.74
CA ALA A 64 8.22 8.82 -0.50
C ALA A 64 8.05 10.32 -0.69
N ILE A 65 7.24 10.96 0.16
CA ILE A 65 6.96 12.40 0.10
C ILE A 65 7.57 13.05 1.33
N GLU A 66 8.52 13.95 1.12
CA GLU A 66 9.11 14.75 2.19
C GLU A 66 8.33 16.05 2.41
N LEU A 67 7.95 16.31 3.65
CA LEU A 67 7.39 17.58 4.11
C LEU A 67 8.55 18.53 4.46
N VAL A 68 9.03 19.26 3.45
CA VAL A 68 10.28 20.07 3.48
C VAL A 68 10.45 20.91 4.76
N SER A 69 9.39 21.55 5.25
CA SER A 69 9.47 22.40 6.45
C SER A 69 9.82 21.66 7.75
N SER A 70 9.58 20.34 7.79
CA SER A 70 9.79 19.50 8.97
C SER A 70 10.77 18.34 8.74
N GLY A 71 11.14 18.08 7.49
CA GLY A 71 11.92 16.91 7.08
C GLY A 71 11.20 15.57 7.29
N LYS A 72 9.92 15.56 7.68
CA LYS A 72 9.14 14.32 7.89
C LYS A 72 8.82 13.66 6.55
N VAL A 73 8.79 12.32 6.54
CA VAL A 73 8.52 11.53 5.34
C VAL A 73 7.20 10.76 5.46
N LEU A 74 6.40 10.80 4.39
CA LEU A 74 5.24 9.94 4.18
C LEU A 74 5.61 8.87 3.16
N LEU A 75 5.54 7.59 3.55
CA LEU A 75 5.99 6.47 2.74
C LEU A 75 4.81 5.62 2.25
N PHE A 76 4.68 5.50 0.93
CA PHE A 76 3.60 4.77 0.25
C PHE A 76 4.14 3.64 -0.62
N THR A 77 4.19 2.44 -0.05
CA THR A 77 4.85 1.29 -0.69
C THR A 77 4.01 0.53 -1.72
N GLY A 78 2.79 0.99 -2.05
CA GLY A 78 1.93 0.28 -3.00
C GLY A 78 1.71 -1.18 -2.56
N ASP A 79 1.93 -2.13 -3.47
CA ASP A 79 1.93 -3.57 -3.17
C ASP A 79 3.34 -4.15 -3.14
N ALA A 80 4.33 -3.33 -2.76
CA ALA A 80 5.72 -3.75 -2.69
C ALA A 80 5.89 -4.97 -1.79
N GLN A 81 6.62 -5.96 -2.30
CA GLN A 81 7.09 -7.09 -1.52
C GLN A 81 8.61 -7.05 -1.35
N VAL A 82 9.17 -8.08 -0.72
CA VAL A 82 10.60 -8.24 -0.44
C VAL A 82 11.49 -7.86 -1.64
N GLY A 83 11.15 -8.25 -2.87
CA GLY A 83 11.98 -7.91 -4.03
C GLY A 83 12.00 -6.41 -4.36
N ASN A 84 10.86 -5.71 -4.28
CA ASN A 84 10.84 -4.24 -4.34
C ASN A 84 11.74 -3.64 -3.28
N TRP A 85 11.59 -4.10 -2.03
CA TRP A 85 12.35 -3.58 -0.90
C TRP A 85 13.87 -3.75 -1.05
N LEU A 86 14.30 -4.80 -1.74
CA LEU A 86 15.71 -5.04 -2.05
C LEU A 86 16.19 -4.22 -3.25
N SER A 87 15.31 -3.97 -4.23
CA SER A 87 15.67 -3.33 -5.50
C SER A 87 16.21 -1.91 -5.34
N TRP A 88 15.52 -1.10 -4.54
CA TRP A 88 15.88 0.30 -4.36
C TRP A 88 16.96 0.53 -3.31
N ARG A 89 17.27 -0.46 -2.47
CA ARG A 89 18.17 -0.33 -1.31
C ARG A 89 19.54 0.25 -1.67
N LYS A 90 20.00 -0.03 -2.89
CA LYS A 90 21.32 0.34 -3.41
C LYS A 90 21.29 1.56 -4.34
N LEU A 91 20.13 2.19 -4.55
CA LEU A 91 20.04 3.37 -5.39
C LEU A 91 20.78 4.55 -4.73
N PRO A 92 21.41 5.44 -5.50
CA PRO A 92 21.97 6.67 -4.95
C PRO A 92 20.85 7.67 -4.61
N TRP A 93 21.14 8.62 -3.72
CA TRP A 93 20.25 9.77 -3.50
C TRP A 93 20.15 10.60 -4.78
N PRO A 94 18.98 11.19 -5.10
CA PRO A 94 18.87 12.15 -6.19
C PRO A 94 19.86 13.30 -5.95
N ALA A 95 20.67 13.65 -6.96
CA ALA A 95 21.70 14.68 -6.83
C ALA A 95 21.17 16.07 -6.40
N SER A 96 19.87 16.30 -6.54
CA SER A 96 19.16 17.53 -6.22
C SER A 96 18.50 17.54 -4.84
N ALA A 97 18.59 16.46 -4.07
CA ALA A 97 17.96 16.36 -2.76
C ALA A 97 19.02 16.58 -1.66
N ASP A 98 18.69 17.36 -0.64
CA ASP A 98 19.57 17.58 0.50
C ASP A 98 19.53 16.36 1.43
N SER A 99 20.70 15.89 1.85
CA SER A 99 20.79 14.89 2.91
C SER A 99 20.53 15.58 4.25
N GLN A 100 19.58 15.05 5.04
CA GLN A 100 19.32 15.55 6.39
C GLN A 100 20.37 15.06 7.41
N ASP A 101 21.07 13.97 7.09
CA ASP A 101 22.22 13.46 7.86
C ASP A 101 23.28 12.86 6.91
N PRO A 102 24.43 13.53 6.72
CA PRO A 102 25.46 13.08 5.78
C PRO A 102 26.18 11.79 6.22
N ASN A 103 25.97 11.32 7.45
CA ASN A 103 26.59 10.08 7.96
C ASN A 103 25.72 8.84 7.68
N LEU A 104 24.48 9.02 7.24
CA LEU A 104 23.56 7.92 6.96
C LEU A 104 23.48 7.62 5.46
N THR A 105 23.18 6.37 5.13
CA THR A 105 22.77 6.06 3.77
C THR A 105 21.43 6.75 3.49
N TRP A 106 21.21 7.10 2.22
CA TRP A 106 19.99 7.77 1.76
C TRP A 106 18.69 7.10 2.24
N ARG A 107 18.67 5.76 2.20
CA ARG A 107 17.55 4.92 2.63
C ARG A 107 17.36 5.05 4.13
N ASP A 108 18.45 4.96 4.89
CA ASP A 108 18.39 4.96 6.34
C ASP A 108 17.92 6.32 6.85
N ASP A 109 18.40 7.42 6.25
CA ASP A 109 17.91 8.76 6.56
C ASP A 109 16.41 8.93 6.25
N LEU A 110 15.99 8.53 5.04
CA LEU A 110 14.58 8.62 4.62
C LEU A 110 13.65 7.78 5.50
N LEU A 111 14.02 6.52 5.80
CA LEU A 111 13.22 5.62 6.62
C LEU A 111 13.17 6.11 8.07
N ARG A 112 14.28 6.57 8.64
CA ARG A 112 14.34 7.11 10.01
C ARG A 112 13.40 8.29 10.22
N ARG A 113 13.21 9.12 9.19
CA ARG A 113 12.32 10.29 9.18
C ARG A 113 10.87 9.97 8.81
N THR A 114 10.56 8.72 8.48
CA THR A 114 9.20 8.30 8.13
C THR A 114 8.28 8.42 9.34
N VAL A 115 7.20 9.18 9.18
CA VAL A 115 6.16 9.39 10.20
C VAL A 115 4.83 8.73 9.83
N PHE A 116 4.62 8.46 8.55
CA PHE A 116 3.47 7.69 8.06
C PHE A 116 3.96 6.63 7.09
N TYR A 117 3.52 5.39 7.31
CA TYR A 117 3.86 4.25 6.47
C TYR A 117 2.59 3.52 6.02
N LYS A 118 2.23 3.63 4.74
CA LYS A 118 1.24 2.74 4.13
C LYS A 118 1.93 1.40 3.84
N VAL A 119 1.52 0.39 4.60
CA VAL A 119 2.04 -0.97 4.57
C VAL A 119 1.78 -1.58 3.19
N GLY A 120 2.80 -2.24 2.65
CA GLY A 120 2.74 -2.89 1.35
C GLY A 120 1.75 -4.06 1.36
N HIS A 121 1.27 -4.43 0.18
CA HIS A 121 0.61 -5.72 -0.09
C HIS A 121 -0.41 -6.12 0.98
N HIS A 122 -1.26 -5.17 1.39
CA HIS A 122 -2.32 -5.39 2.39
C HIS A 122 -1.85 -5.95 3.76
N GLY A 123 -0.55 -5.89 4.08
CA GLY A 123 -0.01 -6.47 5.31
C GLY A 123 0.20 -7.99 5.27
N SER A 124 0.45 -8.56 4.09
CA SER A 124 0.85 -9.97 3.94
C SER A 124 2.25 -10.24 4.50
N GLU A 125 2.64 -11.52 4.58
CA GLU A 125 3.94 -11.96 5.12
C GLU A 125 5.16 -11.26 4.51
N ASN A 126 5.12 -10.99 3.20
CA ASN A 126 6.25 -10.44 2.46
C ASN A 126 6.14 -8.93 2.20
N ALA A 127 5.16 -8.26 2.80
CA ALA A 127 4.86 -6.84 2.56
C ALA A 127 5.98 -5.88 2.99
N THR A 128 6.70 -6.20 4.06
CA THR A 128 7.65 -5.27 4.70
C THR A 128 8.94 -5.98 5.09
N LEU A 129 10.10 -5.45 4.71
CA LEU A 129 11.36 -5.92 5.28
C LEU A 129 11.47 -5.51 6.75
N SER A 130 11.88 -6.45 7.60
CA SER A 130 12.14 -6.18 9.02
C SER A 130 13.39 -5.30 9.21
N VAL A 131 14.60 -5.90 9.24
CA VAL A 131 15.87 -5.20 9.55
C VAL A 131 16.19 -4.04 8.60
N ASN A 132 15.85 -4.18 7.32
CA ASN A 132 16.18 -3.22 6.27
C ASN A 132 14.99 -2.35 5.83
N GLY A 133 13.89 -2.39 6.60
CA GLY A 133 12.68 -1.61 6.34
C GLY A 133 12.13 -1.06 7.65
N LEU A 134 11.16 -1.76 8.25
CA LEU A 134 10.43 -1.30 9.44
C LEU A 134 11.34 -0.93 10.61
N LYS A 135 12.41 -1.70 10.88
CA LYS A 135 13.32 -1.42 12.01
C LYS A 135 14.14 -0.13 11.86
N LEU A 136 14.25 0.38 10.63
CA LEU A 136 14.91 1.65 10.34
C LEU A 136 13.96 2.84 10.50
N MET A 137 12.64 2.61 10.58
CA MET A 137 11.65 3.65 10.81
C MET A 137 11.56 3.99 12.30
N THR A 138 12.55 4.73 12.80
CA THR A 138 12.66 5.02 14.25
C THR A 138 12.01 6.33 14.67
N GLY A 139 11.21 6.96 13.82
CA GLY A 139 10.54 8.21 14.12
C GLY A 139 9.57 8.07 15.32
N ASP A 140 9.63 9.01 16.25
CA ASP A 140 8.82 8.95 17.49
C ASP A 140 7.31 8.97 17.24
N ASN A 141 6.88 9.45 16.07
CA ASN A 141 5.48 9.60 15.67
C ASN A 141 5.09 8.69 14.50
N LEU A 142 5.82 7.59 14.29
CA LEU A 142 5.50 6.64 13.22
C LEU A 142 4.09 6.04 13.41
N VAL A 143 3.27 6.23 12.38
CA VAL A 143 1.98 5.58 12.18
C VAL A 143 2.10 4.60 11.01
N ALA A 144 1.59 3.38 11.16
CA ALA A 144 1.47 2.43 10.06
C ALA A 144 0.00 2.22 9.68
N MET A 145 -0.31 2.26 8.39
CA MET A 145 -1.65 1.97 7.87
C MET A 145 -1.61 0.70 7.02
N ILE A 146 -2.36 -0.31 7.43
CA ILE A 146 -2.58 -1.56 6.67
C ILE A 146 -3.81 -1.36 5.78
N PRO A 147 -3.65 -1.27 4.44
CA PRO A 147 -4.76 -1.05 3.53
C PRO A 147 -5.49 -2.37 3.27
N LEU A 148 -6.30 -2.85 4.22
CA LEU A 148 -6.93 -4.17 4.15
C LEU A 148 -8.45 -4.06 4.13
N ASN A 149 -9.12 -4.78 3.24
CA ASN A 149 -10.57 -4.99 3.28
C ASN A 149 -10.85 -6.50 3.27
N MET A 150 -11.15 -7.07 4.42
CA MET A 150 -11.35 -8.49 4.66
C MET A 150 -12.59 -9.04 3.95
N ALA A 151 -13.64 -8.23 3.79
CA ALA A 151 -14.82 -8.64 3.03
C ALA A 151 -14.48 -8.86 1.55
N MET A 152 -13.69 -7.96 0.96
CA MET A 152 -13.17 -8.12 -0.39
C MET A 152 -12.15 -9.27 -0.46
N ALA A 153 -11.22 -9.32 0.51
CA ALA A 153 -10.09 -10.21 0.44
C ALA A 153 -10.49 -11.70 0.50
N LYS A 154 -11.48 -12.05 1.34
CA LYS A 154 -12.03 -13.42 1.46
C LYS A 154 -12.60 -13.97 0.15
N ASN A 155 -12.99 -13.10 -0.78
CA ASN A 155 -13.57 -13.49 -2.06
C ASN A 155 -12.52 -13.70 -3.17
N ILE A 156 -11.28 -13.28 -2.95
CA ILE A 156 -10.26 -13.20 -4.01
C ILE A 156 -8.99 -13.99 -3.64
N TRP A 157 -8.66 -14.10 -2.34
CA TRP A 157 -7.43 -14.73 -1.86
C TRP A 157 -7.69 -15.69 -0.69
N ASP A 158 -6.70 -16.52 -0.36
CA ASP A 158 -6.68 -17.23 0.93
C ASP A 158 -6.22 -16.26 2.02
N THR A 159 -7.16 -15.83 2.87
CA THR A 159 -6.96 -14.75 3.86
C THR A 159 -6.98 -15.23 5.30
N LYS A 160 -6.75 -16.52 5.56
CA LYS A 160 -6.92 -17.10 6.91
C LYS A 160 -6.12 -16.35 7.99
N ASP A 161 -4.98 -15.77 7.63
CA ASP A 161 -4.05 -15.11 8.54
C ASP A 161 -3.73 -13.67 8.13
N TRP A 162 -4.73 -12.89 7.68
CA TRP A 162 -4.55 -11.47 7.32
C TRP A 162 -5.14 -10.52 8.38
N PRO A 163 -4.45 -9.42 8.74
CA PRO A 163 -3.04 -9.12 8.42
C PRO A 163 -2.10 -10.19 8.99
N HIS A 164 -0.96 -10.42 8.33
CA HIS A 164 0.00 -11.45 8.76
C HIS A 164 0.42 -11.22 10.22
N PRO A 165 0.12 -12.14 11.16
CA PRO A 165 0.25 -11.83 12.59
C PRO A 165 1.68 -11.43 13.00
N PRO A 166 2.76 -12.10 12.54
CA PRO A 166 4.13 -11.64 12.77
C PRO A 166 4.43 -10.20 12.32
N LEU A 167 3.93 -9.80 11.15
CA LEU A 167 4.10 -8.43 10.66
C LEU A 167 3.31 -7.44 11.52
N LEU A 168 2.05 -7.75 11.84
CA LEU A 168 1.21 -6.91 12.69
C LEU A 168 1.89 -6.65 14.06
N ARG A 169 2.50 -7.68 14.66
CA ARG A 169 3.27 -7.53 15.91
C ARG A 169 4.45 -6.59 15.76
N GLU A 170 5.26 -6.73 14.72
CA GLU A 170 6.38 -5.81 14.50
C GLU A 170 5.86 -4.38 14.28
N LEU A 171 4.76 -4.20 13.52
CA LEU A 171 4.14 -2.89 13.32
C LEU A 171 3.67 -2.28 14.65
N LEU A 172 2.97 -3.05 15.49
CA LEU A 172 2.53 -2.60 16.82
C LEU A 172 3.72 -2.18 17.69
N LYS A 173 4.81 -2.94 17.66
CA LYS A 173 6.02 -2.61 18.41
C LYS A 173 6.67 -1.31 17.94
N TYR A 174 6.96 -1.20 16.64
CA TYR A 174 7.75 -0.08 16.09
C TYR A 174 6.92 1.22 15.96
N THR A 175 5.60 1.12 15.81
CA THR A 175 4.69 2.28 15.83
C THR A 175 4.25 2.67 17.25
N ARG A 176 4.64 1.91 18.28
CA ARG A 176 4.16 2.08 19.66
C ARG A 176 2.62 2.00 19.73
N GLY A 177 2.02 1.06 19.01
CA GLY A 177 0.57 0.81 18.98
C GLY A 177 -0.22 1.64 17.94
N ARG A 178 0.42 2.59 17.25
CA ARG A 178 -0.23 3.48 16.28
C ARG A 178 -0.36 2.82 14.90
N VAL A 179 -1.19 1.78 14.86
CA VAL A 179 -1.53 1.05 13.63
C VAL A 179 -2.98 1.34 13.25
N ILE A 180 -3.22 1.67 11.99
CA ILE A 180 -4.56 1.77 11.39
C ILE A 180 -4.76 0.54 10.50
N VAL A 181 -5.88 -0.15 10.63
CA VAL A 181 -6.30 -1.17 9.67
C VAL A 181 -7.48 -0.58 8.90
N ALA A 182 -7.29 -0.29 7.61
CA ALA A 182 -8.30 0.38 6.78
C ALA A 182 -9.41 -0.59 6.32
N ASP A 183 -9.90 -1.40 7.25
CA ASP A 183 -11.01 -2.33 7.06
C ASP A 183 -12.31 -1.65 7.50
N PRO A 184 -13.44 -1.82 6.77
CA PRO A 184 -14.72 -1.25 7.17
C PRO A 184 -15.22 -1.71 8.56
N THR A 185 -14.67 -2.80 9.08
CA THR A 185 -14.96 -3.31 10.43
C THR A 185 -13.95 -2.83 11.48
N ASP A 186 -12.90 -2.11 11.07
CA ASP A 186 -11.83 -1.53 11.91
C ASP A 186 -11.28 -2.52 12.94
N THR A 187 -11.01 -3.75 12.51
CA THR A 187 -10.64 -4.80 13.45
C THR A 187 -9.13 -4.97 13.51
N LEU A 188 -8.52 -4.45 14.59
CA LEU A 188 -7.46 -5.21 15.24
C LEU A 188 -7.96 -6.64 15.54
N PRO A 189 -7.05 -7.63 15.68
CA PRO A 189 -7.43 -8.98 16.04
C PRO A 189 -8.39 -9.02 17.24
N THR A 190 -9.38 -9.93 17.19
CA THR A 190 -10.24 -10.20 18.34
C THR A 190 -9.39 -10.62 19.54
N PRO A 191 -9.90 -10.55 20.79
CA PRO A 191 -9.15 -11.04 21.95
C PRO A 191 -8.59 -12.46 21.77
N GLU A 192 -9.37 -13.36 21.16
CA GLU A 192 -8.97 -14.74 20.90
C GLU A 192 -7.85 -14.82 19.85
N GLN A 193 -7.99 -14.07 18.75
CA GLN A 193 -6.96 -13.99 17.71
C GLN A 193 -5.66 -13.35 18.22
N TRP A 194 -5.76 -12.37 19.13
CA TRP A 194 -4.61 -11.74 19.77
C TRP A 194 -3.86 -12.72 20.66
N LEU A 195 -4.58 -13.47 21.50
CA LEU A 195 -4.01 -14.51 22.36
C LEU A 195 -3.30 -15.57 21.50
N GLU A 196 -3.94 -16.01 20.42
CA GLU A 196 -3.36 -16.97 19.48
C GLU A 196 -2.10 -16.42 18.79
N MET A 197 -2.14 -15.15 18.34
CA MET A 197 -1.01 -14.45 17.72
C MET A 197 0.22 -14.38 18.65
N GLU A 198 0.01 -14.32 19.96
CA GLU A 198 1.07 -14.16 20.96
C GLU A 198 1.37 -15.42 21.80
N LYS A 199 0.69 -16.55 21.52
CA LYS A 199 0.72 -17.76 22.37
C LYS A 199 2.11 -18.34 22.63
N ASN A 200 3.03 -18.16 21.68
CA ASN A 200 4.40 -18.70 21.73
C ASN A 200 5.46 -17.64 22.09
N LEU A 201 5.03 -16.42 22.43
CA LEU A 201 5.94 -15.33 22.78
C LEU A 201 6.30 -15.35 24.26
N ARG A 202 7.50 -14.85 24.57
CA ARG A 202 7.90 -14.55 25.94
C ARG A 202 7.09 -13.35 26.46
N ASP A 203 6.91 -13.25 27.76
CA ASP A 203 6.06 -12.18 28.34
C ASP A 203 6.61 -10.76 28.05
N ASP A 204 7.93 -10.60 27.89
CA ASP A 204 8.56 -9.34 27.48
C ASP A 204 8.32 -8.96 26.00
N GLU A 205 7.78 -9.89 25.21
CA GLU A 205 7.49 -9.71 23.78
C GLU A 205 6.00 -9.51 23.49
N LYS A 206 5.13 -9.75 24.48
CA LYS A 206 3.68 -9.60 24.37
C LYS A 206 3.27 -8.14 24.45
N HIS A 207 2.20 -7.80 23.74
CA HIS A 207 1.63 -6.46 23.73
C HIS A 207 0.35 -6.43 24.57
N ASP A 208 0.21 -5.36 25.36
CA ASP A 208 -1.05 -5.09 26.06
C ASP A 208 -2.10 -4.57 25.06
N ARG A 209 -3.04 -5.45 24.68
CA ARG A 209 -4.13 -5.11 23.75
C ARG A 209 -4.98 -3.94 24.23
N ALA A 210 -5.26 -3.84 25.53
CA ALA A 210 -6.09 -2.76 26.07
C ALA A 210 -5.38 -1.42 25.90
N LYS A 211 -4.07 -1.39 26.20
CA LYS A 211 -3.22 -0.22 25.99
C LYS A 211 -3.10 0.15 24.51
N VAL A 212 -2.99 -0.82 23.60
CA VAL A 212 -2.98 -0.55 22.15
C VAL A 212 -4.28 0.12 21.72
N ILE A 213 -5.43 -0.39 22.17
CA ILE A 213 -6.74 0.20 21.87
C ILE A 213 -6.85 1.62 22.43
N GLU A 214 -6.38 1.84 23.65
CA GLU A 214 -6.35 3.18 24.27
C GLU A 214 -5.49 4.16 23.45
N ILE A 215 -4.29 3.74 23.05
CA ILE A 215 -3.41 4.53 22.19
C ILE A 215 -4.13 4.91 20.90
N GLN A 216 -4.76 3.95 20.21
CA GLN A 216 -5.46 4.23 18.96
C GLN A 216 -6.62 5.20 19.14
N LYS A 217 -7.44 5.04 20.18
CA LYS A 217 -8.56 5.96 20.50
C LYS A 217 -8.10 7.38 20.80
N ASN A 218 -6.94 7.53 21.46
CA ASN A 218 -6.40 8.84 21.81
C ASN A 218 -5.56 9.45 20.67
N THR A 219 -5.16 8.64 19.69
CA THR A 219 -4.30 9.09 18.58
C THR A 219 -5.10 9.41 17.32
N PHE A 220 -6.17 8.66 17.06
CA PHE A 220 -6.95 8.74 15.84
C PHE A 220 -8.40 9.06 16.13
N THR A 221 -8.95 10.03 15.40
CA THR A 221 -10.39 10.21 15.29
C THR A 221 -10.85 9.76 13.92
N ILE A 222 -11.58 8.64 13.87
CA ILE A 222 -12.10 8.09 12.62
C ILE A 222 -13.43 8.77 12.29
N LYS A 223 -13.54 9.30 11.07
CA LYS A 223 -14.77 9.84 10.47
C LYS A 223 -15.13 9.02 9.23
N ASP A 224 -16.34 9.20 8.74
CA ASP A 224 -16.80 8.53 7.52
C ASP A 224 -15.97 8.86 6.27
N THR A 225 -15.25 9.99 6.27
CA THR A 225 -14.53 10.50 5.09
C THR A 225 -13.01 10.61 5.27
N HIS A 226 -12.51 10.60 6.51
CA HIS A 226 -11.10 10.80 6.82
C HIS A 226 -10.76 10.28 8.23
N ILE A 227 -9.47 10.15 8.50
CA ILE A 227 -8.94 9.85 9.83
C ILE A 227 -8.13 11.07 10.26
N ASP A 228 -8.53 11.70 11.35
CA ASP A 228 -7.72 12.74 11.99
C ASP A 228 -6.66 12.10 12.86
N TYR A 229 -5.46 12.67 12.82
CA TYR A 229 -4.32 12.26 13.64
C TYR A 229 -3.91 13.44 14.53
N GLU A 230 -4.03 13.27 15.84
CA GLU A 230 -3.54 14.26 16.79
C GLU A 230 -2.09 13.94 17.15
N MET A 231 -1.16 14.78 16.70
CA MET A 231 0.22 14.73 17.21
C MET A 231 0.20 15.16 18.66
N SER A 232 0.46 14.22 19.57
CA SER A 232 0.88 14.57 20.94
C SER A 232 2.13 15.44 20.80
N GLY A 233 2.05 16.69 21.25
CA GLY A 233 3.16 17.64 21.26
C GLY A 233 4.30 17.22 22.17
#